data_AF-A0A1G3HZU2-F1
#
_entry.id   AF-A0A1G3HZU2-F1
#
_cell.length_a   1.000
_cell.length_b   1.000
_cell.length_c   1.000
_cell.angle_alpha   90.00
_cell.angle_beta   90.00
_cell.angle_gamma   90.00
#
_symmetry.space_group_name_H-M   'P 1'
#
loop_
_entity.id
_entity.type
_entity.pdbx_description
1 polymer ?
#
loop_
_entity_poly.entity_id
_entity_poly.type
_entity_poly.pdbx_seq_one_letter_code
_entity_poly.pdbx_strand_id
1 'polypeptide(L)'
;MPNLSVKDVPEAWAQALRERAARNHRSLQGELMALIQRAVEPQAGTASNDTVNPEPDSSAPSQPMNPLAATQRQRTVVGLDRFGHPIIRQGWKTVEQVVAELREKPHDAKLCHALPRGVDIIREERDAR
;
A
#
# COMPACT_ATOMS: atom_id res chain seq x y z
N MET A 1 4.16 -2.47 28.03
CA MET A 1 4.75 -2.16 26.73
C MET A 1 6.11 -2.83 26.67
N PRO A 2 6.32 -3.84 25.80
CA PRO A 2 7.64 -4.47 25.67
C PRO A 2 8.63 -3.49 25.03
N ASN A 3 9.79 -3.32 25.65
CA ASN A 3 10.89 -2.48 25.14
C ASN A 3 12.11 -3.39 24.89
N LEU A 4 12.71 -3.29 23.71
CA LEU A 4 13.91 -4.01 23.33
C LEU A 4 15.06 -3.01 23.20
N SER A 5 16.07 -3.17 24.05
CA SER A 5 17.32 -2.41 23.98
C SER A 5 18.45 -3.32 23.57
N VAL A 6 19.14 -2.97 22.48
CA VAL A 6 20.30 -3.69 21.97
C VAL A 6 21.54 -2.95 22.42
N LYS A 7 22.39 -3.59 23.23
CA LYS A 7 23.68 -3.05 23.65
C LYS A 7 24.78 -3.55 22.70
N ASP A 8 25.87 -2.78 22.62
CA ASP A 8 27.09 -3.13 21.89
C ASP A 8 26.88 -3.34 20.37
N VAL A 9 26.07 -2.48 19.75
CA VAL A 9 25.89 -2.50 18.29
C VAL A 9 27.16 -2.00 17.61
N PRO A 10 27.80 -2.79 16.72
CA PRO A 10 28.94 -2.34 15.94
C PRO A 10 28.59 -1.11 15.10
N GLU A 11 29.49 -0.13 15.06
CA GLU A 11 29.23 1.14 14.39
C GLU A 11 28.94 0.98 12.89
N ALA A 12 29.62 0.03 12.24
CA ALA A 12 29.35 -0.33 10.85
C ALA A 12 27.89 -0.76 10.60
N TRP A 13 27.28 -1.47 11.56
CA TRP A 13 25.88 -1.92 11.44
C TRP A 13 24.91 -0.78 11.70
N ALA A 14 25.20 0.06 12.69
CA ALA A 14 24.40 1.26 12.96
C ALA A 14 24.38 2.21 11.75
N GLN A 15 25.53 2.37 11.08
CA GLN A 15 25.65 3.18 9.87
C GLN A 15 24.86 2.59 8.70
N ALA A 16 25.01 1.30 8.42
CA ALA A 16 24.24 0.62 7.37
C ALA A 16 22.72 0.69 7.61
N LEU A 17 22.28 0.57 8.87
CA LEU A 17 20.88 0.68 9.24
C LEU A 17 20.36 2.12 9.05
N ARG A 18 21.17 3.14 9.37
CA ARG A 18 20.83 4.55 9.14
C ARG A 18 20.73 4.89 7.66
N GLU A 19 21.67 4.43 6.83
CA GLU A 19 21.60 4.61 5.38
C GLU A 19 20.34 3.97 4.80
N ARG A 20 20.04 2.75 5.24
CA ARG A 20 18.84 2.04 4.81
C ARG A 20 17.57 2.78 5.24
N ALA A 21 17.54 3.32 6.46
CA ALA A 21 16.42 4.13 6.94
C ALA A 21 16.22 5.41 6.11
N ALA A 22 17.32 6.08 5.74
CA ALA A 22 17.28 7.23 4.84
C ALA A 22 16.73 6.88 3.45
N ARG A 23 17.15 5.74 2.86
CA ARG A 23 16.63 5.27 1.57
C ARG A 23 15.15 4.92 1.61
N ASN A 24 14.68 4.35 2.72
CA ASN A 24 13.27 3.95 2.88
C ASN A 24 12.40 5.06 3.48
N HIS A 25 12.95 6.27 3.68
CA HIS A 25 12.27 7.41 4.30
C HIS A 25 11.60 7.06 5.64
N ARG A 26 12.30 6.26 6.46
CA ARG A 26 11.82 5.76 7.76
C ARG A 26 12.75 6.19 8.89
N SER A 27 12.24 6.21 10.12
CA SER A 27 13.08 6.39 11.31
C SER A 27 13.93 5.14 11.56
N LEU A 28 15.05 5.30 12.27
CA LEU A 28 15.94 4.17 12.61
C LEU A 28 15.21 3.05 13.35
N GLN A 29 14.38 3.42 14.34
CA GLN A 29 13.54 2.48 15.08
C GLN A 29 12.50 1.81 14.17
N GLY A 30 11.94 2.54 13.20
CA GLY A 30 11.00 2.02 12.22
C GLY A 30 11.63 0.98 11.29
N GLU A 31 12.86 1.21 10.81
CA GLU A 31 13.59 0.21 10.04
C GLU A 31 13.94 -1.03 10.87
N LEU A 32 14.34 -0.85 12.13
CA LEU A 32 14.62 -1.99 13.02
C LEU A 32 13.36 -2.84 13.22
N MET A 33 12.21 -2.21 13.47
CA MET A 33 10.94 -2.92 13.59
C MET A 33 10.55 -3.63 12.29
N ALA A 34 10.76 -3.01 11.13
CA ALA A 34 10.48 -3.64 9.84
C ALA A 34 11.37 -4.86 9.57
N LEU A 35 12.64 -4.82 9.98
CA LEU A 35 13.55 -5.97 9.89
C LEU A 35 13.12 -7.11 10.82
N ILE A 36 12.75 -6.78 12.08
CA ILE A 36 12.25 -7.76 13.03
C ILE A 36 10.96 -8.39 12.52
N GLN A 37 10.01 -7.58 12.01
CA GLN A 37 8.77 -8.09 11.43
C GLN A 37 9.03 -9.07 10.29
N ARG A 38 9.91 -8.72 9.34
CA ARG A 38 10.29 -9.59 8.23
C ARG A 38 10.98 -10.89 8.68
N ALA A 39 11.73 -10.85 9.78
CA ALA A 39 12.40 -12.04 10.32
C ALA A 39 11.45 -12.95 11.11
N VAL A 40 10.39 -12.39 11.71
CA VAL A 40 9.36 -13.11 12.47
C VAL A 40 8.27 -13.67 11.56
N GLU A 41 7.93 -12.97 10.47
CA GLU A 41 7.00 -13.49 9.47
C GLU A 41 7.59 -14.76 8.83
N PRO A 42 6.87 -15.89 8.83
CA PRO A 42 7.33 -17.10 8.18
C PRO A 42 7.52 -16.80 6.70
N GLN A 43 8.74 -17.05 6.21
CA GLN A 43 9.16 -16.80 4.84
C GLN A 43 8.40 -17.75 3.90
N ALA A 44 7.14 -17.41 3.60
CA ALA A 44 6.29 -18.16 2.69
C ALA A 44 6.78 -17.93 1.25
N GLY A 45 7.66 -18.81 0.79
CA GLY A 45 7.88 -19.04 -0.64
C GLY A 45 9.07 -18.35 -1.29
N THR A 46 10.29 -18.58 -0.80
CA THR A 46 11.44 -18.66 -1.70
C THR A 46 11.58 -20.10 -2.19
N ALA A 47 10.75 -20.45 -3.16
CA ALA A 47 10.94 -21.62 -4.02
C ALA A 47 10.88 -21.13 -5.48
N SER A 48 11.95 -20.47 -5.90
CA SER A 48 12.24 -20.24 -7.31
C SER A 48 13.04 -21.44 -7.81
N ASN A 49 12.36 -22.42 -8.42
CA ASN A 49 12.88 -23.25 -9.51
C ASN A 49 11.79 -24.25 -9.92
N ASP A 50 10.97 -23.89 -10.91
CA ASP A 50 10.86 -24.73 -12.11
C ASP A 50 10.24 -23.91 -13.25
N THR A 51 11.05 -23.68 -14.27
CA THR A 51 10.59 -23.37 -15.63
C THR A 51 10.36 -24.74 -16.27
N VAL A 52 9.16 -25.07 -16.74
CA VAL A 52 8.78 -25.20 -18.17
C VAL A 52 7.24 -25.30 -18.27
N ASN A 53 6.73 -24.75 -19.37
CA ASN A 53 5.36 -24.40 -19.75
C ASN A 53 4.59 -25.63 -20.39
N PRO A 54 3.43 -25.50 -21.04
CA PRO A 54 2.22 -26.30 -20.75
C PRO A 54 1.64 -27.10 -21.96
N GLU A 55 0.89 -28.19 -21.74
CA GLU A 55 -0.09 -28.67 -22.74
C GLU A 55 -1.36 -29.22 -22.05
N PRO A 56 -2.54 -28.62 -22.29
CA PRO A 56 -3.82 -29.16 -21.84
C PRO A 56 -4.42 -30.05 -22.95
N ASP A 57 -4.54 -31.34 -22.67
CA ASP A 57 -5.33 -32.24 -23.52
C ASP A 57 -6.83 -32.02 -23.29
N SER A 58 -7.54 -32.23 -24.37
CA SER A 58 -8.94 -31.96 -24.62
C SER A 58 -9.85 -32.79 -23.72
N SER A 59 -10.90 -32.18 -23.18
CA SER A 59 -12.28 -32.70 -23.18
C SER A 59 -13.20 -31.75 -22.40
N ALA A 60 -14.06 -31.06 -23.15
CA ALA A 60 -15.24 -30.34 -22.68
C ALA A 60 -16.28 -31.33 -22.05
N PRO A 61 -17.50 -30.95 -21.60
CA PRO A 61 -18.13 -29.63 -21.65
C PRO A 61 -18.99 -29.24 -20.42
N SER A 62 -19.43 -27.97 -20.43
CA SER A 62 -20.71 -27.46 -19.94
C SER A 62 -21.16 -27.80 -18.51
N GLN A 63 -21.09 -26.82 -17.61
CA GLN A 63 -22.24 -26.53 -16.74
C GLN A 63 -22.59 -25.04 -16.71
N PRO A 64 -23.88 -24.70 -16.82
CA PRO A 64 -24.39 -23.33 -16.78
C PRO A 64 -24.56 -22.90 -15.32
N MET A 65 -24.35 -21.61 -15.01
CA MET A 65 -25.23 -20.81 -14.13
C MET A 65 -24.58 -19.50 -13.68
N ASN A 66 -25.40 -18.44 -13.77
CA ASN A 66 -25.34 -17.15 -13.09
C ASN A 66 -24.27 -16.12 -13.51
N PRO A 67 -24.62 -15.13 -14.36
CA PRO A 67 -23.93 -13.84 -14.36
C PRO A 67 -24.28 -12.96 -13.13
N LEU A 68 -24.95 -13.51 -12.10
CA LEU A 68 -25.47 -12.74 -10.96
C LEU A 68 -25.10 -13.32 -9.58
N ALA A 69 -24.01 -14.08 -9.47
CA ALA A 69 -23.64 -14.72 -8.21
C ALA A 69 -22.12 -14.77 -7.96
N ALA A 70 -21.43 -13.63 -8.03
CA ALA A 70 -20.15 -13.47 -7.34
C ALA A 70 -19.79 -11.98 -7.11
N THR A 71 -20.76 -11.12 -6.77
CA THR A 71 -20.43 -9.90 -6.00
C THR A 71 -20.16 -10.33 -4.55
N GLN A 72 -19.27 -11.30 -4.38
CA GLN A 72 -18.80 -11.71 -3.09
C GLN A 72 -17.91 -10.56 -2.63
N ARG A 73 -18.37 -9.88 -1.57
CA ARG A 73 -17.72 -8.75 -0.92
C ARG A 73 -16.38 -9.21 -0.35
N GLN A 74 -15.40 -9.43 -1.22
CA GLN A 74 -14.07 -9.86 -0.84
C GLN A 74 -13.32 -8.63 -0.36
N ARG A 75 -13.61 -8.31 0.91
CA ARG A 75 -12.74 -7.49 1.76
C ARG A 75 -11.38 -8.17 1.79
N THR A 76 -10.51 -7.79 0.88
CA THR A 76 -9.16 -8.33 0.83
C THR A 76 -8.37 -7.62 1.91
N VAL A 77 -7.92 -8.38 2.91
CA VAL A 77 -6.99 -7.89 3.92
C VAL A 77 -5.66 -7.72 3.23
N VAL A 78 -5.19 -6.47 3.12
CA VAL A 78 -3.96 -6.10 2.41
C VAL A 78 -2.78 -5.93 3.35
N GLY A 79 -3.05 -5.92 4.66
CA GLY A 79 -2.02 -5.94 5.68
C GLY A 79 -2.63 -5.84 7.06
N LEU A 80 -1.79 -5.62 8.05
CA LEU A 80 -2.16 -5.33 9.43
C LEU A 80 -1.54 -3.97 9.79
N ASP A 81 -2.30 -3.11 10.45
CA ASP A 81 -1.80 -1.85 10.99
C ASP A 81 -0.88 -2.10 12.20
N ARG A 82 -0.16 -1.07 12.66
CA ARG A 82 0.76 -1.14 13.82
C ARG A 82 0.10 -1.59 15.13
N PHE A 83 -1.23 -1.56 15.20
CA PHE A 83 -2.03 -2.03 16.33
C PHE A 83 -2.62 -3.44 16.11
N GLY A 84 -2.26 -4.12 15.02
CA GLY A 84 -2.74 -5.46 14.70
C GLY A 84 -4.13 -5.52 14.07
N HIS A 85 -4.72 -4.38 13.69
CA HIS A 85 -6.00 -4.34 12.99
C HIS A 85 -5.82 -4.64 11.50
N PRO A 86 -6.68 -5.45 10.85
CA PRO A 86 -6.56 -5.72 9.43
C PRO A 86 -6.78 -4.44 8.60
N ILE A 87 -5.81 -4.10 7.76
CA ILE A 87 -5.92 -3.06 6.73
C ILE A 87 -6.71 -3.67 5.59
N ILE A 88 -8.00 -3.36 5.53
CA ILE A 88 -8.90 -3.89 4.50
C ILE A 88 -8.91 -2.90 3.33
N ARG A 89 -8.55 -3.35 2.12
CA ARG A 89 -8.86 -2.56 0.92
C ARG A 89 -10.37 -2.61 0.71
N GLN A 90 -11.03 -1.50 1.04
CA GLN A 90 -12.43 -1.25 0.70
C GLN A 90 -12.44 -0.55 -0.65
N GLY A 91 -13.00 -1.20 -1.66
CA GLY A 91 -13.13 -0.64 -2.99
C GLY A 91 -13.58 -1.73 -3.92
N TRP A 92 -14.80 -1.62 -4.42
CA TRP A 92 -15.33 -2.53 -5.45
C TRP A 92 -14.94 -2.06 -6.86
N LYS A 93 -14.30 -0.90 -6.98
CA LYS A 93 -13.87 -0.31 -8.25
C LYS A 93 -12.37 -0.52 -8.46
N THR A 94 -11.98 -0.87 -9.68
CA THR A 94 -10.57 -0.90 -10.07
C THR A 94 -10.02 0.52 -10.20
N VAL A 95 -8.69 0.66 -10.22
CA VAL A 95 -8.03 1.95 -10.43
C VAL A 95 -8.46 2.55 -11.77
N GLU A 96 -8.58 1.76 -12.83
CA GLU A 96 -9.04 2.26 -14.14
C GLU A 96 -10.49 2.74 -14.07
N GLN A 97 -11.34 2.03 -13.32
CA GLN A 97 -12.76 2.38 -13.18
C GLN A 97 -12.94 3.67 -12.37
N VAL A 98 -12.10 3.91 -11.35
CA VAL A 98 -12.03 5.19 -10.63
C VAL A 98 -11.55 6.30 -11.55
N VAL A 99 -10.52 6.06 -12.37
CA VAL A 99 -10.02 7.07 -13.33
C VAL A 99 -11.06 7.40 -14.40
N ALA A 100 -11.78 6.40 -14.91
CA ALA A 100 -12.87 6.59 -15.86
C ALA A 100 -14.00 7.43 -15.25
N GLU A 101 -14.42 7.10 -14.03
CA GLU A 101 -15.44 7.87 -13.31
C GLU A 101 -15.00 9.30 -13.01
N LEU A 102 -13.73 9.52 -12.64
CA LEU A 102 -13.16 10.87 -12.45
C LEU A 102 -13.10 11.67 -13.75
N ARG A 103 -12.92 11.00 -14.90
CA ARG A 103 -12.98 11.64 -16.22
C ARG A 103 -14.42 11.97 -16.64
N GLU A 104 -15.37 11.09 -16.34
CA GLU A 104 -16.79 11.28 -16.66
C GLU A 104 -17.48 12.29 -15.73
N LYS A 105 -17.12 12.27 -14.46
CA LYS A 105 -17.58 13.19 -13.41
C LYS A 105 -16.34 13.85 -12.81
N PRO A 106 -15.75 14.87 -13.47
CA PRO A 106 -14.75 15.69 -12.82
C PRO A 106 -15.40 16.25 -11.55
N HIS A 107 -14.92 15.83 -10.37
CA HIS A 107 -15.33 16.43 -9.11
C HIS A 107 -15.31 17.95 -9.27
N ASP A 108 -16.42 18.59 -8.87
CA ASP A 108 -16.73 20.00 -9.12
C ASP A 108 -15.49 20.84 -9.44
N ALA A 109 -15.10 20.88 -10.71
CA ALA A 109 -14.00 21.72 -11.17
C ALA A 109 -14.28 23.19 -10.83
N LYS A 110 -15.57 23.51 -10.65
CA LYS A 110 -16.10 24.75 -10.09
C LYS A 110 -15.52 25.08 -8.72
N LEU A 111 -15.39 24.12 -7.79
CA LEU A 111 -14.80 24.36 -6.46
C LEU A 111 -13.29 24.58 -6.52
N CYS A 112 -12.58 23.85 -7.40
CA CYS A 112 -11.13 23.99 -7.54
C CYS A 112 -10.69 25.34 -8.11
N HIS A 113 -11.53 25.99 -8.92
CA HIS A 113 -11.25 27.29 -9.52
C HIS A 113 -11.91 28.47 -8.79
N ALA A 114 -12.94 28.23 -7.97
CA ALA A 114 -13.62 29.28 -7.21
C ALA A 114 -12.92 29.65 -5.90
N LEU A 115 -12.01 28.81 -5.41
CA LEU A 115 -11.25 29.07 -4.18
C LEU A 115 -9.94 29.79 -4.51
N PRO A 116 -9.54 30.80 -3.70
CA PRO A 116 -8.25 31.45 -3.85
C PRO A 116 -7.13 30.42 -3.67
N ARG A 117 -6.06 30.56 -4.46
CA ARG A 117 -4.90 29.69 -4.29
C ARG A 117 -4.25 30.03 -2.96
N GLY A 118 -3.61 29.04 -2.31
CA GLY A 118 -2.90 29.29 -1.04
C GLY A 118 -1.86 30.41 -1.12
N VAL A 119 -1.26 30.63 -2.30
CA VAL A 119 -0.34 31.75 -2.56
C VAL A 119 -1.04 33.10 -2.49
N ASP A 120 -2.27 33.20 -2.98
CA ASP A 120 -3.04 34.44 -2.99
C ASP A 120 -3.46 34.83 -1.57
N ILE A 121 -3.84 33.85 -0.75
CA ILE A 121 -4.15 34.03 0.67
C ILE A 121 -2.95 34.60 1.44
N ILE A 122 -1.74 34.05 1.21
CA ILE A 122 -0.52 34.51 1.88
C ILE A 122 -0.14 35.94 1.45
N ARG A 123 -0.35 36.29 0.18
CA ARG A 123 -0.09 37.66 -0.32
C ARG A 123 -1.04 38.66 0.30
N GLU A 124 -2.34 38.34 0.33
CA GLU A 124 -3.37 39.18 0.94
C GLU A 124 -3.09 39.43 2.42
N GLU A 125 -2.71 38.40 3.19
CA GLU A 125 -2.36 38.54 4.60
C GLU A 125 -1.09 39.39 4.82
N ARG A 126 -0.10 39.28 3.93
CA ARG A 126 1.13 40.08 4.01
C ARG A 126 0.87 41.55 3.70
N ASP A 127 0.06 41.83 2.68
CA ASP A 127 -0.21 43.20 2.23
C ASP A 127 -1.20 43.94 3.15
N ALA A 128 -1.90 43.20 4.05
CA ALA A 128 -2.79 43.75 5.07
C ALA A 128 -2.09 44.15 6.41
N ARG A 129 -0.78 43.89 6.54
CA ARG A 129 0.04 44.20 7.73
C ARG A 129 0.86 45.47 7.54
#